data_AF-A0A843RHL9-F1
#
_entry.id   AF-A0A843RHL9-F1
#
_cell.length_a   1.000
_cell.length_b   1.000
_cell.length_c   1.000
_cell.angle_alpha   90.00
_cell.angle_beta   90.00
_cell.angle_gamma   90.00
#
_symmetry.space_group_name_H-M   'P 1'
#
loop_
_entity.id
_entity.type
_entity.pdbx_description
1 polymer ?
#
loop_
_entity_poly.entity_id
_entity_poly.type
_entity_poly.pdbx_seq_one_letter_code
_entity_poly.pdbx_strand_id
1 'polypeptide(L)'
;MDLGIRQRRLGATLLVTFLLAVPASLPAVAGDAYLTLNESDCARLARHYPADDVTYRPGRDLRGKPVAPADLDGGSGLILPNAVIIPIEVDLFERYGIPANSANFSGDIFIGEVVVEVASGRAIFNGQPLRSDDEADLAALCQRVLREGAGR
;
A
#
# COMPACT_ATOMS: atom_id res chain seq x y z
N MET A 1 -37.96 -24.67 60.25
CA MET A 1 -36.90 -25.18 59.37
C MET A 1 -35.73 -24.23 59.48
N ASP A 2 -34.70 -24.73 60.13
CA ASP A 2 -33.47 -24.03 60.50
C ASP A 2 -32.70 -23.56 59.27
N LEU A 3 -32.35 -22.26 59.22
CA LEU A 3 -31.19 -21.79 58.48
C LEU A 3 -30.62 -20.55 59.18
N GLY A 4 -29.75 -20.81 60.15
CA GLY A 4 -29.02 -19.78 60.87
C GLY A 4 -27.81 -19.28 60.09
N ILE A 5 -27.72 -17.96 59.88
CA ILE A 5 -26.46 -17.22 59.86
C ILE A 5 -26.70 -15.92 60.65
N ARG A 6 -26.27 -15.91 61.92
CA ARG A 6 -26.29 -14.74 62.79
C ARG A 6 -25.19 -13.75 62.36
N GLN A 7 -25.60 -12.64 61.77
CA GLN A 7 -24.78 -11.44 61.63
C GLN A 7 -24.50 -10.85 63.04
N ARG A 8 -23.23 -10.85 63.49
CA ARG A 8 -22.80 -10.08 64.67
C ARG A 8 -22.34 -8.69 64.24
N ARG A 9 -22.81 -7.73 65.02
CA ARG A 9 -22.87 -6.30 64.73
C ARG A 9 -21.51 -5.60 64.78
N LEU A 10 -21.37 -4.65 63.86
CA LEU A 10 -20.79 -3.31 63.95
C LEU A 10 -19.58 -3.12 64.90
N GLY A 11 -18.44 -2.79 64.30
CA GLY A 11 -17.31 -2.18 65.00
C GLY A 11 -16.42 -1.39 64.05
N ALA A 12 -16.38 -0.08 64.25
CA ALA A 12 -15.35 0.88 63.84
C ALA A 12 -15.18 1.17 62.33
N THR A 13 -15.94 2.17 61.89
CA THR A 13 -15.71 3.06 60.76
C THR A 13 -14.25 3.54 60.72
N LEU A 14 -13.45 3.03 59.79
CA LEU A 14 -12.17 3.63 59.41
C LEU A 14 -12.32 4.15 57.99
N LEU A 15 -12.81 5.40 57.92
CA LEU A 15 -13.02 6.14 56.69
C LEU A 15 -11.65 6.57 56.16
N VAL A 16 -10.96 5.64 55.49
CA VAL A 16 -9.71 5.92 54.76
C VAL A 16 -10.10 6.82 53.60
N THR A 17 -9.90 8.12 53.78
CA THR A 17 -9.94 9.13 52.73
C THR A 17 -8.75 8.89 51.82
N PHE A 18 -8.92 8.01 50.84
CA PHE A 18 -7.98 7.86 49.73
C PHE A 18 -8.11 9.11 48.85
N LEU A 19 -7.24 10.09 49.09
CA LEU A 19 -7.07 11.26 48.25
C LEU A 19 -6.62 10.77 46.87
N LEU A 20 -7.58 10.47 45.98
CA LEU A 20 -7.33 10.19 44.58
C LEU A 20 -6.68 11.44 43.96
N ALA A 21 -5.36 11.43 43.87
CA ALA A 21 -4.64 12.27 42.93
C ALA A 21 -5.08 11.85 41.53
N VAL A 22 -6.10 12.53 40.99
CA VAL A 22 -6.47 12.44 39.58
C VAL A 22 -5.27 12.99 38.80
N PRO A 23 -4.55 12.19 38.02
CA PRO A 23 -3.55 12.74 37.13
C PRO A 23 -4.30 13.64 36.15
N ALA A 24 -3.99 14.94 36.17
CA ALA A 24 -4.48 15.86 35.17
C ALA A 24 -3.86 15.45 33.83
N SER A 25 -4.62 14.69 33.04
CA SER A 25 -4.31 14.43 31.64
C SER A 25 -4.37 15.76 30.91
N LEU A 26 -3.22 16.42 30.75
CA LEU A 26 -3.12 17.53 29.82
C LEU A 26 -3.49 16.98 28.43
N PRO A 27 -4.45 17.59 27.70
CA PRO A 27 -4.68 17.20 26.33
C PRO A 27 -3.37 17.45 25.58
N ALA A 28 -2.77 16.38 25.04
CA ALA A 28 -1.71 16.54 24.06
C ALA A 28 -2.34 17.26 22.87
N VAL A 29 -2.01 18.55 22.73
CA VAL A 29 -2.30 19.29 21.51
C VAL A 29 -1.41 18.65 20.46
N ALA A 30 -1.97 17.70 19.71
CA ALA A 30 -1.37 17.26 18.46
C ALA A 30 -1.40 18.47 17.54
N GLY A 31 -0.35 19.30 17.62
CA GLY A 31 -0.12 20.30 16.60
C GLY A 31 0.10 19.54 15.29
N ASP A 32 -0.55 19.99 14.23
CA ASP A 32 -0.36 19.41 12.90
C ASP A 32 1.13 19.49 12.55
N ALA A 33 1.83 18.36 12.70
CA ALA A 33 3.23 18.25 12.35
C ALA A 33 3.30 18.13 10.83
N TYR A 34 3.68 19.23 10.17
CA TYR A 34 3.87 19.24 8.73
C TYR A 34 5.33 18.90 8.39
N LEU A 35 5.50 17.99 7.44
CA LEU A 35 6.79 17.73 6.81
C LEU A 35 6.88 18.55 5.52
N THR A 36 7.90 19.40 5.40
CA THR A 36 8.17 20.14 4.16
C THR A 36 9.25 19.42 3.36
N LEU A 37 8.97 19.13 2.09
CA LEU A 37 9.91 18.53 1.16
C LEU A 37 10.12 19.46 -0.03
N ASN A 38 11.34 19.48 -0.55
CA ASN A 38 11.65 20.16 -1.81
C ASN A 38 11.69 19.17 -2.98
N GLU A 39 11.85 19.69 -4.19
CA GLU A 39 11.91 18.88 -5.41
C GLU A 39 13.05 17.85 -5.39
N SER A 40 14.22 18.22 -4.84
CA SER A 40 15.36 17.31 -4.72
C SER A 40 15.11 16.17 -3.74
N ASP A 41 14.33 16.40 -2.69
CA ASP A 41 13.87 15.34 -1.79
C ASP A 41 12.94 14.38 -2.53
N CYS A 42 12.01 14.93 -3.32
CA CYS A 42 11.10 14.12 -4.13
C CYS A 42 11.80 13.33 -5.23
N ALA A 43 12.86 13.87 -5.85
CA ALA A 43 13.67 13.15 -6.81
C ALA A 43 14.37 11.92 -6.19
N ARG A 44 14.65 11.95 -4.88
CA ARG A 44 15.23 10.81 -4.14
C ARG A 44 14.18 9.80 -3.69
N LEU A 45 12.93 10.23 -3.47
CA LEU A 45 11.84 9.40 -2.97
C LEU A 45 11.03 8.71 -4.09
N ALA A 46 10.93 9.33 -5.26
CA ALA A 46 10.25 8.74 -6.40
C ALA A 46 11.10 7.59 -7.00
N ARG A 47 10.56 6.36 -6.98
CA ARG A 47 11.24 5.20 -7.59
C ARG A 47 11.46 5.37 -9.09
N HIS A 48 10.60 6.12 -9.77
CA HIS A 48 10.69 6.41 -11.19
C HIS A 48 9.95 7.71 -11.54
N TYR A 49 10.61 8.58 -12.30
CA TYR A 49 10.03 9.72 -12.97
C TYR A 49 10.47 9.65 -14.45
N PRO A 50 9.54 9.52 -15.41
CA PRO A 50 9.90 9.47 -16.82
C PRO A 50 10.55 10.79 -17.23
N ALA A 51 11.68 10.73 -17.93
CA ALA A 51 12.28 11.89 -18.54
C ALA A 51 11.35 12.47 -19.63
N ASP A 52 11.45 13.77 -19.92
CA ASP A 52 10.53 14.45 -20.85
C ASP A 52 10.55 13.84 -22.27
N ASP A 53 11.63 13.14 -22.62
CA ASP A 53 11.85 12.48 -23.90
C ASP A 53 11.02 11.21 -24.13
N VAL A 54 10.37 10.65 -23.11
CA VAL A 54 9.44 9.51 -23.25
C VAL A 54 7.98 9.94 -23.47
N THR A 55 7.73 11.24 -23.60
CA THR A 55 6.39 11.75 -23.97
C THR A 55 6.00 11.19 -25.35
N TYR A 56 4.97 10.33 -25.37
CA TYR A 56 4.49 9.70 -26.60
C TYR A 56 4.17 10.74 -27.68
N ARG A 57 4.77 10.57 -28.86
CA ARG A 57 4.51 11.41 -30.05
C ARG A 57 3.66 10.61 -31.04
N PRO A 58 2.37 10.92 -31.19
CA PRO A 58 1.51 10.18 -32.10
C PRO A 58 2.07 10.19 -33.53
N GLY A 59 2.00 9.03 -34.19
CA GLY A 59 2.33 8.92 -35.61
C GLY A 59 3.82 8.96 -35.95
N ARG A 60 4.73 8.87 -34.97
CA ARG A 60 6.18 8.67 -35.23
C ARG A 60 6.80 7.60 -34.33
N ASP A 61 7.73 6.82 -34.88
CA ASP A 61 8.55 5.88 -34.11
C ASP A 61 9.69 6.59 -33.34
N LEU A 62 10.43 5.83 -32.54
CA LEU A 62 11.60 6.30 -31.79
C LEU A 62 12.71 6.90 -32.67
N ARG A 63 12.70 6.64 -33.98
CA ARG A 63 13.64 7.17 -34.98
C ARG A 63 13.04 8.33 -35.77
N GLY A 64 11.87 8.84 -35.37
CA GLY A 64 11.15 9.92 -36.02
C GLY A 64 10.48 9.54 -37.35
N LYS A 65 10.49 8.26 -37.73
CA LYS A 65 9.83 7.79 -38.96
C LYS A 65 8.32 7.79 -38.76
N PRO A 66 7.53 8.22 -39.76
CA PRO A 66 6.09 8.18 -39.66
C PRO A 66 5.60 6.75 -39.45
N VAL A 67 4.68 6.56 -38.51
CA VAL A 67 3.96 5.30 -38.28
C VAL A 67 2.48 5.56 -38.40
N ALA A 68 1.73 4.60 -38.96
CA ALA A 68 0.28 4.70 -38.98
C ALA A 68 -0.26 4.75 -37.54
N PRO A 69 -1.25 5.61 -37.22
CA PRO A 69 -1.94 5.57 -35.94
C PRO A 69 -2.51 4.17 -35.71
N ALA A 70 -2.40 3.66 -34.49
CA ALA A 70 -2.94 2.36 -34.11
C ALA A 70 -4.47 2.39 -33.86
N ASP A 71 -5.15 3.46 -34.29
CA ASP A 71 -6.60 3.60 -34.16
C ASP A 71 -7.29 2.58 -35.06
N LEU A 72 -7.54 1.40 -34.47
CA LEU A 72 -8.62 0.53 -34.86
C LEU A 72 -9.89 1.18 -34.31
N ASP A 73 -10.74 1.64 -35.24
CA ASP A 73 -12.11 2.15 -35.03
C ASP A 73 -12.67 1.89 -33.63
N GLY A 74 -12.50 2.86 -32.71
CA GLY A 74 -13.17 2.96 -31.41
C GLY A 74 -13.53 1.62 -30.77
N GLY A 75 -12.56 0.70 -30.69
CA GLY A 75 -12.77 -0.66 -30.22
C GLY A 75 -13.56 -0.65 -28.92
N SER A 76 -14.63 -1.45 -28.88
CA SER A 76 -15.62 -1.54 -27.81
C SER A 76 -15.00 -1.20 -26.46
N GLY A 77 -15.46 -0.11 -25.83
CA GLY A 77 -14.84 0.47 -24.63
C GLY A 77 -14.44 -0.62 -23.64
N LEU A 78 -13.14 -0.90 -23.56
CA LEU A 78 -12.62 -1.94 -22.67
C LEU A 78 -12.92 -1.49 -21.26
N ILE A 79 -13.80 -2.21 -20.56
CA ILE A 79 -14.07 -1.96 -19.15
C ILE A 79 -12.87 -2.52 -18.40
N LEU A 80 -11.98 -1.63 -17.95
CA LEU A 80 -10.88 -2.03 -17.09
C LEU A 80 -11.43 -2.50 -15.73
N PRO A 81 -10.88 -3.58 -15.16
CA PRO A 81 -11.25 -4.01 -13.82
C PRO A 81 -10.75 -2.99 -12.78
N ASN A 82 -11.35 -3.02 -11.59
CA ASN A 82 -10.89 -2.20 -10.47
C ASN A 82 -9.53 -2.67 -9.92
N ALA A 83 -9.19 -3.94 -10.11
CA ALA A 83 -7.94 -4.53 -9.65
C ALA A 83 -7.43 -5.63 -10.60
N VAL A 84 -6.12 -5.83 -10.61
CA VAL A 84 -5.41 -6.92 -11.30
C VAL A 84 -4.86 -7.88 -10.25
N ILE A 85 -5.11 -9.18 -10.40
CA ILE A 85 -4.61 -10.23 -9.51
C ILE A 85 -3.43 -10.92 -10.21
N ILE A 86 -2.28 -10.93 -9.54
CA ILE A 86 -1.04 -11.53 -10.03
C ILE A 86 -0.68 -12.69 -9.11
N PRO A 87 -0.80 -13.95 -9.56
CA PRO A 87 -0.32 -15.09 -8.78
C PRO A 87 1.21 -15.05 -8.72
N ILE A 88 1.75 -15.27 -7.53
CA ILE A 88 3.19 -15.42 -7.29
C ILE A 88 3.47 -16.91 -7.19
N GLU A 89 4.22 -17.42 -8.15
CA GLU A 89 4.56 -18.83 -8.27
C GLU A 89 6.09 -19.00 -8.32
N VAL A 90 6.56 -20.17 -7.89
CA VAL A 90 7.96 -20.59 -7.99
C VAL A 90 8.03 -21.88 -8.76
N ASP A 91 8.81 -21.90 -9.84
CA ASP A 91 9.17 -23.13 -10.55
C ASP A 91 10.26 -23.89 -9.77
N LEU A 92 9.88 -25.04 -9.20
CA LEU A 92 10.81 -25.89 -8.48
C LEU A 92 11.78 -26.65 -9.39
N PHE A 93 11.38 -26.98 -10.61
CA PHE A 93 12.24 -27.70 -11.54
C PHE A 93 13.41 -26.81 -11.96
N GLU A 94 13.12 -25.56 -12.31
CA GLU A 94 14.14 -24.54 -12.55
C GLU A 94 15.00 -24.34 -11.30
N ARG A 95 14.38 -24.15 -10.13
CA ARG A 95 15.11 -23.83 -8.89
C ARG A 95 16.04 -24.93 -8.40
N TYR A 96 15.70 -26.20 -8.63
CA TYR A 96 16.51 -27.35 -8.19
C TYR A 96 17.23 -28.07 -9.33
N GLY A 97 17.19 -27.54 -10.56
CA GLY A 97 17.83 -28.17 -11.73
C GLY A 97 17.28 -29.57 -12.03
N ILE A 98 16.02 -29.82 -11.71
CA ILE A 98 15.35 -31.08 -12.01
C ILE A 98 14.94 -31.02 -13.49
N PRO A 99 15.35 -31.98 -14.34
CA PRO A 99 14.92 -32.01 -15.73
C PRO A 99 13.39 -32.00 -15.79
N ALA A 100 12.83 -31.05 -16.56
CA ALA A 100 11.40 -30.93 -16.69
C ALA A 100 10.83 -32.17 -17.40
N ASN A 101 10.31 -33.11 -16.62
CA ASN A 101 9.58 -34.27 -17.12
C ASN A 101 8.11 -33.86 -17.30
N SER A 102 7.86 -32.90 -18.20
CA SER A 102 6.60 -32.16 -18.35
C SER A 102 5.37 -32.99 -18.71
N ALA A 103 5.53 -34.28 -18.98
CA ALA A 103 4.44 -35.16 -19.39
C ALA A 103 3.43 -35.46 -18.29
N ASN A 104 3.78 -35.35 -16.99
CA ASN A 104 2.88 -35.75 -15.90
C ASN A 104 2.93 -34.90 -14.61
N PHE A 105 3.86 -33.94 -14.48
CA PHE A 105 4.00 -33.13 -13.27
C PHE A 105 4.41 -31.70 -13.63
N SER A 106 3.78 -30.70 -13.00
CA SER A 106 4.24 -29.30 -12.97
C SER A 106 5.07 -29.08 -11.70
N GLY A 107 6.11 -28.26 -11.82
CA GLY A 107 6.97 -27.83 -10.72
C GLY A 107 6.51 -26.52 -10.07
N ASP A 108 5.36 -25.96 -10.49
CA ASP A 108 4.91 -24.64 -10.06
C ASP A 108 4.27 -24.72 -8.67
N ILE A 109 4.81 -23.96 -7.72
CA ILE A 109 4.24 -23.80 -6.39
C ILE A 109 3.69 -22.39 -6.22
N PHE A 110 2.41 -22.32 -5.85
CA PHE A 110 1.77 -21.08 -5.44
C PHE A 110 2.30 -20.58 -4.10
N ILE A 111 2.79 -19.34 -4.10
CA ILE A 111 3.30 -18.64 -2.91
C ILE A 111 2.28 -17.66 -2.34
N GLY A 112 1.47 -17.04 -3.21
CA GLY A 112 0.52 -16.02 -2.80
C GLY A 112 0.02 -15.21 -3.99
N GLU A 113 -0.80 -14.20 -3.70
CA GLU A 113 -1.31 -13.28 -4.72
C GLU A 113 -0.92 -11.84 -4.41
N VAL A 114 -0.59 -11.10 -5.46
CA VAL A 114 -0.51 -9.64 -5.42
C VAL A 114 -1.75 -9.07 -6.08
N VAL A 115 -2.54 -8.31 -5.33
CA VAL A 115 -3.67 -7.53 -5.82
C VAL A 115 -3.20 -6.10 -6.05
N VAL A 116 -3.30 -5.62 -7.30
CA VAL A 116 -2.97 -4.24 -7.68
C VAL A 116 -4.24 -3.48 -8.01
N GLU A 117 -4.56 -2.45 -7.23
CA GLU A 117 -5.65 -1.53 -7.53
C GLU A 117 -5.30 -0.66 -8.73
N VAL A 118 -6.15 -0.64 -9.77
CA VAL A 118 -5.85 0.07 -11.03
C VAL A 118 -5.89 1.59 -10.85
N ALA A 119 -6.76 2.09 -10.00
CA ALA A 119 -6.95 3.53 -9.80
C ALA A 119 -5.79 4.17 -8.99
N SER A 120 -5.32 3.49 -7.95
CA SER A 120 -4.31 4.01 -7.02
C SER A 120 -2.89 3.49 -7.30
N GLY A 121 -2.76 2.35 -7.99
CA GLY A 121 -1.51 1.62 -8.12
C GLY A 121 -1.06 0.92 -6.83
N ARG A 122 -1.91 0.87 -5.79
CA ARG A 122 -1.60 0.21 -4.52
C ARG A 122 -1.54 -1.31 -4.72
N ALA A 123 -0.48 -1.91 -4.22
CA ALA A 123 -0.23 -3.35 -4.32
C ALA A 123 -0.29 -4.01 -2.95
N ILE A 124 -1.05 -5.11 -2.87
CA ILE A 124 -1.36 -5.85 -1.64
C ILE A 124 -0.94 -7.29 -1.86
N PHE A 125 -0.05 -7.82 -1.04
CA PHE A 125 0.38 -9.21 -1.08
C PHE A 125 -0.25 -10.00 0.06
N ASN A 126 -1.03 -11.03 -0.27
CA ASN A 126 -1.73 -11.88 0.72
C ASN A 126 -2.51 -11.06 1.78
N GLY A 127 -3.21 -10.01 1.33
CA GLY A 127 -3.98 -9.10 2.20
C GLY A 127 -3.16 -8.05 2.94
N GLN A 128 -1.83 -8.05 2.81
CA GLN A 128 -0.94 -7.07 3.43
C GLN A 128 -0.42 -6.06 2.41
N PRO A 129 -0.54 -4.74 2.66
CA PRO A 129 0.06 -3.73 1.79
C PRO A 129 1.57 -3.96 1.61
N LEU A 130 2.06 -3.91 0.36
CA LEU A 130 3.51 -4.00 0.08
C LEU A 130 4.29 -2.76 0.54
N ARG A 131 3.58 -1.67 0.82
CA ARG A 131 4.07 -0.42 1.41
C ARG A 131 3.04 0.07 2.40
N SER A 132 3.45 0.87 3.39
CA SER A 132 2.47 1.60 4.20
C SER A 132 1.69 2.60 3.34
N ASP A 133 0.48 2.93 3.75
CA ASP A 133 -0.35 3.92 3.04
C ASP A 133 0.36 5.29 3.01
N ASP A 134 1.00 5.71 4.11
CA ASP A 134 1.78 6.96 4.18
C ASP A 134 2.91 7.01 3.14
N GLU A 135 3.63 5.90 2.94
CA GLU A 135 4.68 5.82 1.93
C GLU A 135 4.14 5.88 0.50
N ALA A 136 2.99 5.26 0.27
CA ALA A 136 2.33 5.25 -1.03
C ALA A 136 1.84 6.66 -1.38
N ASP A 137 1.19 7.33 -0.44
CA ASP A 137 0.70 8.69 -0.57
C ASP A 137 1.85 9.68 -0.79
N LEU A 138 2.92 9.57 0.00
CA LEU A 138 4.11 10.41 -0.14
C LEU A 138 4.76 10.23 -1.52
N ALA A 139 4.87 8.99 -2.00
CA ALA A 139 5.41 8.71 -3.33
C ALA A 139 4.53 9.31 -4.45
N ALA A 140 3.20 9.21 -4.33
CA ALA A 140 2.26 9.78 -5.29
C ALA A 140 2.33 11.33 -5.33
N LEU A 141 2.46 11.97 -4.17
CA LEU A 141 2.67 13.40 -4.05
C LEU A 141 3.98 13.83 -4.72
N CYS A 142 5.08 13.13 -4.44
CA CYS A 142 6.37 13.45 -5.03
C CYS A 142 6.39 13.27 -6.56
N GLN A 143 5.70 12.25 -7.09
CA GLN A 143 5.53 12.12 -8.54
C GLN A 143 4.81 13.33 -9.14
N ARG A 144 3.82 13.90 -8.45
CA ARG A 144 3.12 15.11 -8.91
C ARG A 144 4.04 16.33 -8.94
N VAL A 145 4.78 16.56 -7.85
CA VAL A 145 5.75 17.68 -7.74
C VAL A 145 6.76 17.64 -8.88
N LEU A 146 7.33 16.46 -9.17
CA LEU A 146 8.29 16.30 -10.26
C LEU A 146 7.67 16.56 -11.64
N ARG A 147 6.39 16.18 -11.87
CA ARG A 147 5.67 16.47 -13.13
C ARG A 147 5.43 17.97 -13.33
N GLU A 148 5.10 18.68 -12.26
CA GLU A 148 4.85 20.12 -12.30
C GLU A 148 6.16 20.92 -12.43
N GLY A 149 7.25 20.44 -11.82
CA GLY A 149 8.59 21.04 -11.92
C GLY A 149 9.17 20.97 -13.33
N ALA A 150 9.05 19.83 -14.02
CA ALA A 150 9.59 19.64 -15.38
C ALA A 150 8.91 20.49 -16.47
N GLY A 151 7.71 21.02 -16.19
CA GLY A 151 6.97 21.89 -17.12
C GLY A 151 7.32 23.37 -17.05
N ARG A 152 8.26 23.77 -16.19
CA ARG A 152 8.69 25.17 -15.97
C ARG A 152 10.08 25.42 -16.53
#